data_AF-A0A1Y2E6V1-F1
#
_entry.id   AF-A0A1Y2E6V1-F1
#
_cell.length_a   1.000
_cell.length_b   1.000
_cell.length_c   1.000
_cell.angle_alpha   90.00
_cell.angle_beta   90.00
_cell.angle_gamma   90.00
#
_symmetry.space_group_name_H-M   'P 1'
#
loop_
_entity.id
_entity.type
_entity.pdbx_description
1 polymer ?
#
loop_
_entity_poly.entity_id
_entity_poly.type
_entity_poly.pdbx_seq_one_letter_code
_entity_poly.pdbx_strand_id
1 'polypeptide(L)'
;MSLAGMIDPTKYGKYPVILSDALLGKKSKEVYTGVRYNHKPDPTPSLAKLKPTSKSSSTYDLSYNDGGLHKYQGIRASEDGQYVLIFDPSREAFVLHKVDSTFNMNLIRTPSNKDAESLRQEHP
;
A
#
# COMPACT_ATOMS: atom_id res chain seq x y z
N MET A 1 -4.86 -31.82 2.04
CA MET A 1 -4.90 -30.49 2.67
C MET A 1 -5.37 -29.50 1.60
N SER A 2 -6.53 -28.87 1.81
CA SER A 2 -7.23 -28.08 0.78
C SER A 2 -6.55 -26.73 0.52
N LEU A 3 -6.35 -26.38 -0.75
CA LEU A 3 -5.89 -25.08 -1.25
C LEU A 3 -6.99 -23.99 -1.13
N ALA A 4 -7.63 -23.89 0.04
CA ALA A 4 -8.63 -22.86 0.33
C ALA A 4 -7.90 -21.54 0.63
N GLY A 5 -7.60 -20.74 -0.38
CA GLY A 5 -6.96 -19.44 -0.15
C GLY A 5 -6.68 -18.57 -1.37
N MET A 6 -6.70 -19.11 -2.58
CA MET A 6 -6.55 -18.31 -3.80
C MET A 6 -7.89 -18.25 -4.52
N ILE A 7 -8.60 -17.13 -4.36
CA ILE A 7 -9.62 -16.77 -5.35
C ILE A 7 -8.93 -16.60 -6.69
N ASP A 8 -9.51 -17.21 -7.71
CA ASP A 8 -9.20 -16.90 -9.10
C ASP A 8 -10.12 -15.75 -9.54
N PRO A 9 -9.62 -14.50 -9.63
CA PRO A 9 -10.45 -13.34 -9.99
C PRO A 9 -10.93 -13.40 -11.44
N THR A 10 -10.44 -14.36 -12.25
CA THR A 10 -10.88 -14.57 -13.63
C THR A 10 -12.08 -15.51 -13.75
N LYS A 11 -12.43 -16.22 -12.67
CA LYS A 11 -13.60 -17.10 -12.62
C LYS A 11 -14.81 -16.38 -12.05
N TYR A 12 -15.94 -16.51 -12.75
CA TYR A 12 -17.22 -15.99 -12.27
C TYR A 12 -17.65 -16.71 -10.98
N GLY A 13 -17.88 -15.94 -9.92
CA GLY A 13 -18.42 -16.40 -8.64
C GLY A 13 -19.37 -15.36 -8.06
N LYS A 14 -20.34 -15.81 -7.24
CA LYS A 14 -21.27 -14.91 -6.54
C LYS A 14 -20.75 -14.68 -5.13
N TYR A 15 -19.89 -13.67 -4.97
CA TYR A 15 -19.37 -13.28 -3.67
C TYR A 15 -20.12 -12.06 -3.15
N PRO A 16 -20.77 -12.13 -1.97
CA PRO A 16 -21.42 -10.96 -1.38
C PRO A 16 -20.37 -9.90 -1.02
N VAL A 17 -20.77 -8.63 -1.11
CA VAL A 17 -19.97 -7.49 -0.65
C VAL A 17 -20.53 -6.98 0.66
N ILE A 18 -19.71 -7.04 1.71
CA ILE A 18 -20.04 -6.62 3.07
C ILE A 18 -19.33 -5.29 3.33
N LEU A 19 -20.04 -4.31 3.87
CA LEU A 19 -19.44 -3.05 4.30
C LEU A 19 -18.69 -3.26 5.62
N SER A 20 -17.46 -2.75 5.71
CA SER A 20 -16.69 -2.80 6.95
C SER A 20 -17.29 -1.91 8.05
N ASP A 21 -16.91 -2.19 9.29
CA ASP A 21 -17.30 -1.36 10.44
C ASP A 21 -16.91 0.12 10.26
N ALA A 22 -15.74 0.39 9.64
CA ALA A 22 -15.31 1.75 9.32
C ALA A 22 -16.30 2.49 8.40
N LEU A 23 -16.87 1.78 7.43
CA LEU A 23 -17.88 2.34 6.51
C LEU A 23 -19.24 2.52 7.17
N LEU A 24 -19.55 1.71 8.18
CA LEU A 24 -20.79 1.80 8.95
C LEU A 24 -20.71 2.82 10.11
N GLY A 25 -19.64 3.61 10.19
CA GLY A 25 -19.42 4.59 11.26
C GLY A 25 -19.11 3.97 12.63
N LYS A 26 -18.77 2.69 12.67
CA LYS A 26 -18.38 1.97 13.89
C LYS A 26 -16.88 2.03 14.09
N LYS A 27 -16.42 1.76 15.31
CA LYS A 27 -14.99 1.66 15.63
C LYS A 27 -14.37 0.47 14.91
N SER A 28 -13.55 0.73 13.90
CA SER A 28 -12.76 -0.31 13.23
C SER A 28 -11.51 -0.66 14.03
N LYS A 29 -11.14 -1.94 14.04
CA LYS A 29 -9.87 -2.43 14.58
C LYS A 29 -8.75 -2.40 13.54
N GLU A 30 -9.11 -2.23 12.26
CA GLU A 30 -8.22 -2.34 11.12
C GLU A 30 -8.11 -1.00 10.41
N VAL A 31 -6.89 -0.66 10.02
CA VAL A 31 -6.57 0.54 9.24
C VAL A 31 -5.86 0.08 7.98
N TYR A 32 -6.42 0.42 6.83
CA TYR A 32 -5.82 0.13 5.54
C TYR A 32 -5.22 1.39 4.96
N THR A 33 -3.98 1.29 4.49
CA THR A 33 -3.27 2.38 3.84
C THR A 33 -2.80 1.96 2.45
N GLY A 34 -2.83 2.90 1.51
CA GLY A 34 -2.28 2.72 0.17
C GLY A 34 -0.82 3.17 0.12
N VAL A 35 -0.01 2.53 -0.73
CA VAL A 35 1.31 3.05 -1.12
C VAL A 35 1.37 3.08 -2.64
N ARG A 36 1.56 4.27 -3.20
CA ARG A 36 1.72 4.49 -4.64
C ARG A 36 3.17 4.89 -4.90
N TYR A 37 3.80 4.25 -5.87
CA TYR A 37 5.20 4.49 -6.23
C TYR A 37 5.24 5.16 -7.60
N ASN A 38 6.12 6.15 -7.80
CA ASN A 38 6.50 6.58 -9.15
C ASN A 38 7.25 5.46 -9.90
N HIS A 39 8.07 4.69 -9.17
CA HIS A 39 8.78 3.52 -9.66
C HIS A 39 8.63 2.35 -8.68
N LYS A 40 7.72 1.42 -8.99
CA LYS A 40 7.42 0.28 -8.12
C LYS A 40 8.59 -0.72 -8.11
N PRO A 41 9.04 -1.19 -6.92
CA PRO A 41 10.03 -2.27 -6.85
C PRO A 41 9.54 -3.55 -7.53
N ASP A 42 10.41 -4.17 -8.30
CA ASP A 42 10.21 -5.50 -8.90
C ASP A 42 11.45 -6.39 -8.67
N PRO A 43 11.38 -7.43 -7.81
CA PRO A 43 10.20 -7.87 -7.07
C PRO A 43 9.79 -6.89 -5.96
N THR A 44 8.53 -6.95 -5.54
CA THR A 44 8.06 -6.18 -4.38
C THR A 44 8.71 -6.74 -3.10
N PRO A 45 9.36 -5.90 -2.26
CA PRO A 45 10.06 -6.38 -1.08
C PRO A 45 9.07 -6.93 -0.05
N SER A 46 9.47 -8.01 0.63
CA SER A 46 8.69 -8.61 1.71
C SER A 46 8.62 -7.74 2.96
N LEU A 47 9.64 -6.90 3.18
CA LEU A 47 9.75 -6.02 4.34
C LEU A 47 10.20 -4.62 3.91
N ALA A 48 9.37 -3.62 4.24
CA ALA A 48 9.70 -2.21 4.10
C ALA A 48 9.31 -1.46 5.39
N LYS A 49 10.07 -0.43 5.72
CA LYS A 49 9.83 0.43 6.89
C LYS A 49 9.35 1.79 6.43
N LEU A 50 8.13 2.13 6.82
CA LEU A 50 7.53 3.46 6.66
C LEU A 50 7.68 4.25 7.97
N LYS A 51 8.17 5.49 7.90
CA LYS A 51 8.30 6.36 9.07
C LYS A 51 8.06 7.83 8.70
N PRO A 52 7.55 8.66 9.62
CA PRO A 52 7.54 10.11 9.43
C PRO A 52 8.96 10.64 9.25
N THR A 53 9.10 11.66 8.41
CA THR A 53 10.34 12.43 8.28
C THR A 53 10.42 13.39 9.47
N SER A 54 11.57 13.48 10.14
CA SER A 54 11.73 14.24 11.40
C SER A 54 11.40 15.74 11.32
N LYS A 55 11.19 16.28 10.11
CA LYS A 55 10.98 17.71 9.85
C LYS A 55 9.54 18.07 9.45
N SER A 56 8.67 17.12 9.14
CA SER A 56 7.31 17.39 8.63
C SER A 56 6.32 16.31 9.05
N SER A 57 5.12 16.73 9.48
CA SER A 57 4.04 15.82 9.86
C SER A 57 3.39 15.09 8.67
N SER A 58 3.56 15.60 7.44
CA SER A 58 2.95 15.04 6.23
C SER A 58 3.93 14.28 5.34
N THR A 59 5.24 14.36 5.59
CA THR A 59 6.28 13.73 4.77
C THR A 59 6.79 12.45 5.42
N TYR A 60 6.91 11.38 4.63
CA TYR A 60 7.27 10.05 5.10
C TYR A 60 8.40 9.47 4.27
N ASP A 61 9.30 8.75 4.94
CA ASP A 61 10.32 7.93 4.32
C ASP A 61 9.86 6.47 4.32
N LEU A 62 9.92 5.84 3.16
CA LEU A 62 9.81 4.39 3.02
C LEU A 62 11.18 3.82 2.63
N SER A 63 11.66 2.81 3.34
CA SER A 63 12.95 2.18 3.05
C SER A 63 12.90 0.68 3.16
N TYR A 64 13.63 0.00 2.28
CA TYR A 64 13.82 -1.45 2.33
C TYR A 64 15.25 -1.79 1.91
N ASN A 65 15.68 -3.01 2.20
CA ASN A 65 16.99 -3.52 1.81
C ASN A 65 16.79 -4.81 1.03
N ASP A 66 17.21 -4.80 -0.23
CA ASP A 66 17.21 -5.95 -1.12
C ASP A 66 18.43 -5.85 -2.03
N GLY A 67 19.50 -6.59 -1.71
CA GLY A 67 20.82 -6.41 -2.33
C GLY A 67 21.46 -5.02 -2.11
N GLY A 68 20.83 -4.17 -1.30
CA GLY A 68 21.24 -2.80 -1.01
C GLY A 68 20.07 -1.90 -0.61
N LEU A 69 20.41 -0.73 -0.05
CA LEU A 69 19.44 0.20 0.52
C LEU A 69 18.69 0.99 -0.55
N HIS A 70 17.38 0.79 -0.61
CA HIS A 70 16.46 1.61 -1.39
C HIS A 70 15.70 2.56 -0.47
N LYS A 71 15.44 3.78 -0.95
CA LYS A 71 14.64 4.76 -0.22
C LYS A 71 13.69 5.48 -1.15
N TYR A 72 12.49 5.69 -0.63
CA TYR A 72 11.48 6.54 -1.20
C TYR A 72 11.13 7.62 -0.18
N GLN A 73 10.73 8.77 -0.68
CA GLN A 73 10.15 9.84 0.12
C GLN A 73 8.85 10.28 -0.51
N GLY A 74 7.86 10.54 0.33
CA GLY A 74 6.52 10.81 -0.13
C GLY A 74 5.70 11.62 0.85
N ILE A 75 4.49 11.96 0.42
CA ILE A 75 3.50 12.65 1.24
C ILE A 75 2.34 11.71 1.59
N ARG A 76 1.81 11.86 2.81
CA ARG A 76 0.55 11.22 3.21
C ARG A 76 -0.62 12.05 2.70
N ALA A 77 -1.43 11.47 1.84
CA ALA A 77 -2.69 12.01 1.39
C ALA A 77 -3.84 11.26 2.08
N SER A 78 -4.64 11.97 2.86
CA SER A 78 -5.90 11.45 3.41
C SER A 78 -7.04 11.94 2.51
N GLU A 79 -7.15 11.31 1.34
CA GLU A 79 -8.25 11.57 0.41
C GLU A 79 -9.43 10.66 0.73
N ASP A 80 -10.61 11.25 0.80
CA ASP A 80 -11.87 10.49 0.89
C ASP A 80 -12.20 9.81 -0.45
N GLY A 81 -12.97 8.73 -0.40
CA GLY A 81 -13.47 8.03 -1.59
C GLY A 81 -12.57 6.92 -2.15
N GLN A 82 -11.49 6.54 -1.45
CA GLN A 82 -10.68 5.36 -1.80
C GLN A 82 -11.09 4.15 -0.97
N TYR A 83 -11.26 3.00 -1.62
CA TYR A 83 -11.72 1.75 -0.99
C TYR A 83 -10.91 0.55 -1.46
N VAL A 84 -10.89 -0.49 -0.63
CA VAL A 84 -10.28 -1.79 -0.93
C VAL A 84 -11.31 -2.90 -0.72
N LEU A 85 -11.30 -3.88 -1.62
CA LEU A 85 -12.04 -5.13 -1.46
C LEU A 85 -11.09 -6.20 -0.92
N ILE A 86 -11.39 -6.70 0.28
CA ILE A 86 -10.61 -7.73 0.95
C ILE A 86 -11.43 -9.02 0.91
N PHE A 87 -10.87 -10.09 0.35
CA PHE A 87 -11.54 -11.37 0.39
C PHE A 87 -11.40 -12.01 1.78
N ASP A 88 -12.53 -12.37 2.38
CA ASP A 88 -12.61 -13.16 3.59
C ASP A 88 -12.92 -14.62 3.22
N PRO A 89 -11.94 -15.54 3.29
CA PRO A 89 -12.13 -16.93 2.93
C PRO A 89 -13.05 -17.69 3.89
N SER A 90 -13.20 -17.23 5.14
CA SER A 90 -14.07 -17.89 6.13
C SER A 90 -15.55 -17.64 5.87
N ARG A 91 -15.87 -16.48 5.28
CA ARG A 91 -17.24 -16.07 4.92
C ARG A 91 -17.54 -16.20 3.43
N GLU A 92 -16.54 -16.58 2.62
CA GLU A 92 -16.59 -16.54 1.16
C GLU A 92 -17.18 -15.22 0.64
N ALA A 93 -16.72 -14.10 1.21
CA ALA A 93 -17.28 -12.77 0.96
C ALA A 93 -16.17 -11.74 0.74
N PHE A 94 -16.48 -10.66 0.03
CA PHE A 94 -15.61 -9.49 0.01
C PHE A 94 -16.04 -8.49 1.07
N VAL A 95 -15.09 -7.97 1.83
CA VAL A 95 -15.29 -6.84 2.71
C VAL A 95 -14.81 -5.59 1.99
N LEU A 96 -15.72 -4.64 1.73
CA LEU A 96 -15.38 -3.31 1.28
C LEU A 96 -14.95 -2.48 2.49
N HIS A 97 -13.72 -1.95 2.45
CA HIS A 97 -13.18 -1.11 3.50
C HIS A 97 -12.70 0.22 2.94
N LYS A 98 -12.84 1.31 3.71
CA LYS A 98 -12.25 2.61 3.38
C LYS A 98 -10.73 2.58 3.56
N VAL A 99 -10.00 3.14 2.61
CA VAL A 99 -8.56 3.42 2.76
C VAL A 99 -8.43 4.70 3.59
N ASP A 100 -7.70 4.63 4.70
CA ASP A 100 -7.52 5.75 5.63
C ASP A 100 -6.60 6.83 5.03
N SER A 101 -5.51 6.38 4.41
CA SER A 101 -4.53 7.26 3.80
C SER A 101 -3.72 6.54 2.73
N THR A 102 -3.29 7.32 1.74
CA THR A 102 -2.41 6.86 0.68
C THR A 102 -1.10 7.63 0.73
N PHE A 103 0.00 6.91 0.65
CA PHE A 103 1.34 7.46 0.62
C PHE A 103 1.84 7.50 -0.82
N ASN A 104 2.03 8.70 -1.37
CA ASN A 104 2.55 8.90 -2.73
C ASN A 104 4.07 9.05 -2.64
N MET A 105 4.78 8.00 -3.04
CA MET A 105 6.20 7.76 -2.78
C MET A 105 7.05 7.91 -4.04
N ASN A 106 8.06 8.75 -3.96
CA ASN A 106 9.04 8.97 -5.02
C ASN A 106 10.38 8.33 -4.68
N LEU A 107 10.96 7.60 -5.62
CA LEU A 107 12.28 6.99 -5.47
C LEU A 107 13.36 8.07 -5.32
N ILE A 108 14.12 8.01 -4.23
CA ILE A 108 15.19 8.97 -3.93
C ILE A 108 16.57 8.31 -3.76
N ARG A 109 16.62 6.98 -3.71
CA ARG A 109 17.87 6.24 -3.61
C ARG A 109 17.70 4.78 -4.02
N THR A 110 18.68 4.29 -4.76
CA THR A 110 18.93 2.87 -5.06
C THR A 110 20.34 2.48 -4.56
N PRO A 111 20.75 1.21 -4.65
CA PRO A 111 22.12 0.79 -4.37
C PRO A 111 23.15 1.43 -5.30
N SER A 112 22.79 1.63 -6.58
CA SER A 112 23.64 2.19 -7.62
C SER A 112 23.58 3.72 -7.71
N ASN A 113 22.47 4.34 -7.31
CA ASN A 113 22.24 5.78 -7.45
C ASN A 113 21.78 6.41 -6.13
N LYS A 114 22.50 7.43 -5.67
CA LYS A 114 22.22 8.18 -4.43
C LYS A 114 21.76 9.61 -4.69
N ASP A 115 21.64 10.02 -5.95
CA ASP A 115 21.20 11.35 -6.37
C ASP A 115 19.69 11.34 -6.64
N ALA A 116 18.93 11.91 -5.71
CA ALA A 116 17.48 11.99 -5.78
C ALA A 116 16.97 12.83 -6.97
N GLU A 117 17.72 13.85 -7.39
CA GLU A 117 17.32 14.70 -8.52
C GLU A 117 17.42 13.92 -9.83
N SER A 118 18.50 13.15 -9.99
CA SER A 118 18.66 12.26 -11.14
C SER A 118 17.56 11.19 -11.20
N LEU A 119 17.23 10.58 -10.05
CA LEU A 119 16.18 9.57 -9.95
C LEU A 119 14.79 10.13 -10.24
N ARG A 120 14.52 11.40 -9.87
CA ARG A 120 13.25 12.07 -10.20
C ARG A 120 13.13 12.35 -11.70
N GLN A 121 14.23 12.64 -12.39
CA GLN A 121 14.22 12.84 -13.84
C GLN A 121 14.03 11.52 -14.59
N GLU A 122 14.67 10.44 -14.11
CA GLU A 122 14.56 9.11 -14.68
C GLU A 122 13.19 8.47 -14.42
N HIS A 123 12.60 8.77 -13.27
CA HIS A 123 11.32 8.25 -12.81
C HIS A 123 10.39 9.41 -12.39
N PRO A 124 9.73 10.08 -13.35
CA PRO A 124 8.84 11.20 -13.07
C PRO A 124 7.61 10.82 -12.25
#